data_AF-A0A917QBD4-F1
#
_entry.id   AF-A0A917QBD4-F1
#
_cell.length_a   1.000
_cell.length_b   1.000
_cell.length_c   1.000
_cell.angle_alpha   90.00
_cell.angle_beta   90.00
_cell.angle_gamma   90.00
#
_symmetry.space_group_name_H-M   'P 1'
#
loop_
_entity.id
_entity.type
_entity.pdbx_description
1 polymer ?
#
loop_
_entity_poly.entity_id
_entity_poly.type
_entity_poly.pdbx_seq_one_letter_code
_entity_poly.pdbx_strand_id
1 'polypeptide(L)' 'MRLTEFQELMHTEFGVARADSMLIDYVIPAFGRTGSAAIDAGIDPREVWRALCAEFDVPRVRW' A
#
# COMPACT_ATOMS: atom_id res chain seq x y z
N MET A 1 -0.36 -6.77 9.33
CA MET A 1 -1.56 -7.46 8.76
C MET A 1 -1.08 -8.57 7.83
N ARG A 2 -1.90 -9.53 7.40
CA ARG A 2 -1.41 -10.51 6.41
C ARG A 2 -1.28 -9.87 5.02
N LEU A 3 -0.37 -10.38 4.20
CA LEU A 3 -0.13 -9.85 2.85
C LEU A 3 -1.39 -9.94 1.97
N THR A 4 -2.16 -11.01 2.09
CA THR A 4 -3.43 -11.18 1.35
C THR A 4 -4.45 -10.10 1.74
N GLU A 5 -4.61 -9.83 3.04
CA GLU A 5 -5.51 -8.76 3.54
C GLU A 5 -5.09 -7.39 3.01
N PHE A 6 -3.78 -7.13 2.94
CA PHE A 6 -3.25 -5.90 2.35
C PHE A 6 -3.60 -5.77 0.86
N GLN A 7 -3.43 -6.84 0.08
CA GLN A 7 -3.77 -6.86 -1.34
C GLN A 7 -5.27 -6.63 -1.55
N GLU A 8 -6.12 -7.25 -0.74
CA GLU A 8 -7.57 -7.04 -0.78
C GLU A 8 -7.95 -5.58 -0.50
N LEU A 9 -7.33 -4.93 0.49
CA LEU A 9 -7.55 -3.51 0.79
C LEU A 9 -7.11 -2.61 -0.36
N MET A 10 -5.93 -2.87 -0.92
CA MET A 10 -5.41 -2.16 -2.09
C MET A 10 -6.34 -2.27 -3.29
N HIS A 11 -6.81 -3.48 -3.59
CA HIS A 11 -7.74 -3.73 -4.69
C HIS A 11 -9.11 -3.11 -4.43
N THR A 12 -9.55 -3.06 -3.19
CA THR A 12 -10.83 -2.46 -2.80
C THR A 12 -10.81 -0.94 -2.96
N GLU A 13 -9.78 -0.25 -2.47
CA GLU A 13 -9.74 1.22 -2.52
C GLU A 13 -9.31 1.78 -3.86
N PHE A 14 -8.40 1.09 -4.57
CA PHE A 14 -7.80 1.63 -5.80
C PHE A 14 -8.20 0.86 -7.07
N GLY A 15 -8.80 -0.32 -6.93
CA GLY A 15 -9.06 -1.24 -8.06
C GLY A 15 -7.81 -2.03 -8.44
N VAL A 16 -8.00 -3.28 -8.90
CA VAL A 16 -6.92 -4.25 -9.18
C VAL A 16 -5.80 -3.65 -10.05
N ALA A 17 -6.13 -3.15 -11.24
CA ALA A 17 -5.12 -2.67 -12.20
C ALA A 17 -4.29 -1.49 -11.67
N ARG A 18 -4.95 -0.52 -11.01
CA ARG A 18 -4.26 0.65 -10.45
C ARG A 18 -3.47 0.28 -9.21
N ALA A 19 -4.02 -0.56 -8.34
CA ALA A 19 -3.34 -1.04 -7.14
C ALA A 19 -2.04 -1.78 -7.48
N ASP A 20 -2.09 -2.69 -8.45
CA ASP A 20 -0.92 -3.48 -8.86
C ASP A 20 0.19 -2.58 -9.44
N SER A 21 -0.17 -1.63 -10.31
CA SER A 21 0.80 -0.62 -10.80
C SER A 21 1.34 0.24 -9.66
N MET A 22 0.49 0.68 -8.74
CA MET A 22 0.92 1.51 -7.61
C MET A 22 1.92 0.80 -6.70
N LEU A 23 1.78 -0.52 -6.48
CA LEU A 23 2.74 -1.28 -5.68
C LEU A 23 4.14 -1.35 -6.31
N ILE A 24 4.22 -1.29 -7.63
CA ILE A 24 5.46 -1.48 -8.39
C ILE A 24 6.09 -0.14 -8.77
N ASP A 25 5.27 0.85 -9.12
CA ASP A 25 5.71 2.10 -9.77
C ASP A 25 5.75 3.29 -8.81
N TYR A 26 4.90 3.30 -7.78
CA TYR A 26 4.79 4.44 -6.86
C TYR A 26 5.76 4.30 -5.69
N VAL A 27 6.72 5.23 -5.59
CA VAL A 27 7.66 5.34 -4.47
C VAL A 27 6.97 6.02 -3.30
N ILE A 28 6.80 5.30 -2.19
CA ILE A 28 6.23 5.81 -0.94
C ILE A 28 7.27 6.70 -0.25
N PRO A 29 7.04 8.03 -0.10
CA PRO A 29 8.04 8.95 0.43
C PRO A 29 8.53 8.58 1.83
N ALA A 30 7.64 8.05 2.68
CA ALA A 30 7.95 7.61 4.04
C ALA A 30 9.01 6.49 4.11
N PHE A 31 9.16 5.69 3.04
CA PHE A 31 10.09 4.57 2.99
C PHE A 31 11.19 4.72 1.93
N GLY A 32 11.07 5.72 1.06
CA GLY A 32 11.97 5.95 -0.08
C GLY A 32 11.99 4.79 -1.08
N ARG A 33 10.91 3.99 -1.13
CA ARG A 33 10.81 2.76 -1.93
C ARG A 33 9.35 2.49 -2.31
N THR A 34 9.15 1.62 -3.29
CA THR A 34 7.81 1.24 -3.75
C THR A 34 7.12 0.32 -2.74
N GLY A 35 5.80 0.16 -2.85
CA GLY A 35 5.04 -0.72 -1.95
C GLY A 35 5.57 -2.14 -1.94
N SER A 36 5.80 -2.73 -3.13
CA SER A 36 6.39 -4.08 -3.25
C SER A 36 7.78 -4.15 -2.63
N ALA A 37 8.66 -3.18 -2.92
CA ALA A 37 10.01 -3.15 -2.37
C ALA A 37 10.02 -2.94 -0.84
N ALA A 38 9.03 -2.25 -0.28
CA ALA A 38 8.85 -2.12 1.17
C ALA A 38 8.52 -3.46 1.83
N ILE A 39 7.58 -4.21 1.24
CA ILE A 39 7.22 -5.56 1.71
C ILE A 39 8.41 -6.51 1.61
N ASP A 40 9.13 -6.52 0.49
CA ASP A 40 10.31 -7.38 0.29
C ASP A 40 11.44 -7.06 1.28
N ALA A 41 11.54 -5.79 1.69
CA ALA A 41 12.47 -5.35 2.72
C ALA A 41 12.00 -5.65 4.16
N GLY A 42 10.86 -6.31 4.35
CA GLY A 42 10.33 -6.73 5.64
C GLY A 42 9.51 -5.69 6.39
N ILE A 43 9.08 -4.60 5.74
CA ILE A 43 8.16 -3.61 6.35
C ILE A 43 6.78 -4.25 6.48
N ASP A 44 6.11 -4.08 7.63
CA ASP A 44 4.78 -4.67 7.86
C ASP A 44 3.78 -4.12 6.82
N PRO A 45 2.98 -4.95 6.15
CA PRO A 45 2.00 -4.48 5.18
C PRO A 45 1.01 -3.45 5.72
N ARG A 46 0.76 -3.43 7.03
CA ARG A 46 -0.08 -2.43 7.70
C ARG A 46 0.58 -1.06 7.71
N GLU A 47 1.89 -0.98 7.85
CA GLU A 47 2.62 0.28 7.77
C GLU A 47 2.63 0.80 6.33
N VAL A 48 2.85 -0.10 5.36
CA VAL A 48 2.73 0.22 3.93
C VAL A 48 1.34 0.74 3.57
N TRP A 49 0.29 0.05 4.04
CA TRP A 49 -1.09 0.47 3.86
C TRP A 49 -1.35 1.87 4.42
N ARG A 50 -0.98 2.12 5.67
CA ARG A 50 -1.20 3.43 6.31
C ARG A 50 -0.47 4.56 5.61
N ALA A 51 0.74 4.31 5.12
CA ALA A 51 1.50 5.30 4.36
C ALA A 51 0.81 5.62 3.03
N LEU A 52 0.33 4.61 2.31
CA LEU A 52 -0.45 4.80 1.08
C LEU A 52 -1.77 5.52 1.36
N CYS A 53 -2.49 5.14 2.43
CA CYS A 53 -3.71 5.82 2.81
C CYS A 53 -3.51 7.30 3.13
N ALA A 54 -2.41 7.63 3.82
CA ALA A 54 -2.07 9.01 4.15
C ALA A 54 -1.70 9.82 2.89
N GLU A 55 -1.00 9.20 1.94
CA GLU A 55 -0.56 9.83 0.70
C GLU A 55 -1.71 10.07 -0.29
N PHE A 56 -2.65 9.13 -0.38
CA PHE A 56 -3.76 9.18 -1.33
C PHE A 56 -5.07 9.64 -0.69
N ASP A 57 -4.99 10.30 0.48
CA ASP A 57 -6.13 10.85 1.22
C ASP A 57 -7.28 9.87 1.43
N VAL A 58 -6.97 8.58 1.66
CA VAL A 58 -7.97 7.56 1.96
C VAL A 58 -8.63 7.93 3.30
N PRO A 59 -9.96 7.91 3.42
CA PRO A 59 -10.64 8.24 4.67
C PRO A 59 -10.20 7.34 5.83
N ARG A 60 -9.92 7.91 7.01
CA ARG A 60 -9.43 7.17 8.20
C ARG A 60 -10.32 6.01 8.67
N VAL A 61 -11.60 6.03 8.33
CA VAL A 61 -12.54 4.93 8.62
C VAL A 61 -12.24 3.66 7.82
N ARG A 62 -11.38 3.74 6.80
CA ARG A 62 -11.00 2.65 5.89
C ARG A 62 -9.56 2.15 6.09
N TRP A 63 -8.87 2.60 7.13
CA TRP A 63 -7.46 2.26 7.40
C TRP A 63 -7.30 0.96 8.19
#